data_AF-A0A9P9YYF5-F1
#
_entry.id   AF-A0A9P9YYF5-F1
#
_cell.length_a   1.000
_cell.length_b   1.000
_cell.length_c   1.000
_cell.angle_alpha   90.00
_cell.angle_beta   90.00
_cell.angle_gamma   90.00
#
_symmetry.space_group_name_H-M   'P 1'
#
loop_
_entity.id
_entity.type
_entity.pdbx_description
1 polymer ?
#
loop_
_entity_poly.entity_id
_entity_poly.type
_entity_poly.pdbx_seq_one_letter_code
_entity_poly.pdbx_strand_id
1 'polypeptide(L)'
;MLPERSNELNYDAVIMEVHEFMLALPSTWWQNRPSDTPMRTIKTILHNMAKVKGNAILQHLNQIPTHSELHTYLIRILKVGSLDNFIKDL
;
A
#
# COMPACT_ATOMS: atom_id res chain seq x y z
N MET A 1 -14.74 14.33 -1.24
CA MET A 1 -13.75 15.41 -1.33
C MET A 1 -12.39 14.91 -0.82
N LEU A 2 -11.54 14.43 -1.73
CA LEU A 2 -10.08 14.28 -1.62
C LEU A 2 -9.35 14.40 -3.00
N PRO A 3 -9.92 14.86 -4.16
CA PRO A 3 -9.19 14.74 -5.43
C PRO A 3 -8.09 15.78 -5.61
N GLU A 4 -8.20 16.95 -4.97
CA GLU A 4 -7.28 18.06 -5.29
C GLU A 4 -5.90 17.94 -4.61
N ARG A 5 -5.80 17.23 -3.48
CA ARG A 5 -4.53 17.06 -2.75
C ARG A 5 -3.73 15.83 -3.15
N SER A 6 -4.28 14.93 -3.96
CA SER A 6 -3.55 13.72 -4.38
C SER A 6 -2.38 14.02 -5.32
N ASN A 7 -2.34 15.19 -5.95
CA ASN A 7 -1.19 15.62 -6.74
C ASN A 7 -0.10 16.31 -5.91
N GLU A 8 -0.42 16.74 -4.68
CA GLU A 8 0.51 17.40 -3.75
C GLU A 8 1.22 16.41 -2.83
N LEU A 9 0.70 15.18 -2.72
CA LEU A 9 1.30 14.15 -1.86
C LEU A 9 2.62 13.67 -2.45
N ASN A 10 3.69 13.72 -1.64
CA ASN A 10 4.95 13.07 -1.97
C ASN A 10 4.81 11.55 -1.74
N TYR A 11 4.46 10.81 -2.78
CA TYR A 11 4.26 9.36 -2.72
C TYR A 11 5.54 8.59 -2.38
N ASP A 12 6.70 9.05 -2.87
CA ASP A 12 7.98 8.40 -2.60
C ASP A 12 8.29 8.45 -1.11
N ALA A 13 8.12 9.62 -0.47
CA ALA A 13 8.35 9.78 0.97
C ALA A 13 7.40 8.90 1.80
N VAL A 14 6.11 8.90 1.48
CA VAL A 14 5.13 8.09 2.22
C VAL A 14 5.39 6.59 2.04
N ILE A 15 5.71 6.15 0.83
CA ILE A 15 6.02 4.74 0.56
C ILE A 15 7.29 4.31 1.29
N MET A 16 8.30 5.18 1.38
CA MET A 16 9.51 4.90 2.14
C MET A 16 9.23 4.76 3.63
N GLU A 17 8.51 5.71 4.24
CA GLU A 17 8.11 5.66 5.66
C GLU A 17 7.30 4.39 5.97
N VAL A 18 6.37 4.02 5.08
CA VAL A 18 5.62 2.78 5.21
C VAL A 18 6.52 1.56 5.09
N HIS A 19 7.50 1.58 4.18
CA HIS A 19 8.46 0.49 4.04
C HIS A 19 9.27 0.30 5.32
N GLU A 20 9.82 1.38 5.87
CA GLU A 20 10.59 1.38 7.11
C GLU A 20 9.75 0.89 8.29
N PHE A 21 8.50 1.33 8.40
CA PHE A 21 7.57 0.82 9.42
C PHE A 21 7.36 -0.68 9.29
N MET A 22 7.10 -1.19 8.07
CA MET A 22 6.86 -2.62 7.85
C MET A 22 8.12 -3.47 8.04
N LEU A 23 9.32 -2.91 7.83
CA LEU A 23 10.58 -3.57 8.16
C LEU A 23 10.79 -3.64 9.68
N ALA A 24 10.55 -2.54 10.40
CA ALA A 24 10.74 -2.47 11.84
C ALA A 24 9.69 -3.30 12.60
N LEU A 25 8.46 -3.34 12.10
CA LEU A 25 7.31 -4.02 12.72
C LEU A 25 6.56 -4.88 11.68
N PRO A 26 7.14 -6.01 11.22
CA PRO A 26 6.57 -6.86 10.18
C PRO A 26 5.19 -7.41 10.54
N SER A 27 4.35 -7.76 9.54
CA SER A 27 3.00 -8.30 9.80
C SER A 27 3.00 -9.50 10.75
N THR A 28 4.02 -10.35 10.66
CA THR A 28 4.18 -11.53 11.52
C THR A 28 4.36 -11.15 13.00
N TRP A 29 5.01 -10.02 13.29
CA TRP A 29 5.20 -9.53 14.65
C TRP A 29 3.88 -9.19 15.34
N TRP A 30 2.88 -8.72 14.59
CA TRP A 30 1.57 -8.32 15.10
C TRP A 30 0.64 -9.50 15.45
N GLN A 31 0.91 -10.70 14.95
CA GLN A 31 0.06 -11.88 15.18
C GLN A 31 -0.07 -12.24 16.66
N ASN A 32 0.94 -11.91 17.47
CA ASN A 32 0.98 -12.19 18.91
C ASN A 32 0.71 -10.96 19.78
N ARG A 33 0.18 -9.87 19.20
CA ARG A 33 -0.09 -8.62 19.92
C ARG A 33 -1.57 -8.49 20.26
N PRO A 34 -1.92 -7.79 21.35
CA PRO A 34 -3.32 -7.53 21.69
C PRO A 34 -4.08 -6.74 20.62
N SER A 35 -3.36 -6.01 19.76
CA SER A 35 -3.93 -5.22 18.67
C SER A 35 -2.91 -5.08 17.54
N ASP A 36 -3.36 -5.31 16.32
CA ASP A 36 -2.66 -5.08 15.04
C ASP A 36 -3.11 -3.77 14.37
N THR A 37 -3.81 -2.91 15.11
CA THR A 37 -4.37 -1.66 14.57
C THR A 37 -3.35 -0.78 13.85
N PRO A 38 -2.10 -0.57 14.34
CA PRO A 38 -1.10 0.18 13.60
C PRO A 38 -0.80 -0.41 12.22
N MET A 39 -0.60 -1.73 12.13
CA MET A 39 -0.37 -2.43 10.86
C MET A 39 -1.59 -2.36 9.94
N ARG A 40 -2.81 -2.49 10.48
CA ARG A 40 -4.03 -2.32 9.69
C ARG A 40 -4.13 -0.91 9.12
N THR A 41 -3.85 0.12 9.92
CA THR A 41 -3.86 1.51 9.47
C THR A 41 -2.87 1.74 8.33
N ILE A 42 -1.65 1.21 8.43
CA ILE A 42 -0.64 1.29 7.36
C ILE A 42 -1.11 0.60 6.08
N LYS A 43 -1.68 -0.60 6.20
CA LYS A 43 -2.29 -1.31 5.05
C LYS A 43 -3.45 -0.53 4.43
N THR A 44 -4.28 0.13 5.23
CA THR A 44 -5.36 1.00 4.76
C THR A 44 -4.82 2.22 4.01
N ILE A 45 -3.74 2.85 4.47
CA ILE A 45 -3.08 3.95 3.76
C ILE A 45 -2.60 3.48 2.38
N LEU A 46 -1.86 2.36 2.33
CA LEU A 46 -1.40 1.77 1.07
C LEU A 46 -2.55 1.44 0.12
N HIS A 47 -3.64 0.86 0.66
CA HIS A 47 -4.83 0.55 -0.11
C HIS A 47 -5.45 1.79 -0.75
N ASN A 48 -5.58 2.88 0.02
CA ASN A 48 -6.14 4.13 -0.48
C ASN A 48 -5.23 4.80 -1.52
N MET A 49 -3.91 4.77 -1.31
CA MET A 49 -2.95 5.28 -2.29
C MET A 49 -3.01 4.49 -3.60
N ALA A 50 -3.05 3.16 -3.54
CA ALA A 50 -3.17 2.30 -4.70
C ALA A 50 -4.51 2.49 -5.43
N LYS A 51 -5.61 2.70 -4.69
CA LYS A 51 -6.91 3.03 -5.28
C LYS A 51 -6.89 4.35 -6.06
N VAL A 52 -6.15 5.35 -5.57
CA VAL A 52 -6.04 6.66 -6.21
C VAL A 52 -5.12 6.62 -7.43
N LYS A 53 -3.97 5.95 -7.34
CA LYS A 53 -2.94 5.94 -8.41
C LYS A 53 -3.07 4.79 -9.40
N GLY A 54 -3.77 3.71 -9.05
CA GLY A 54 -3.76 2.46 -9.82
C GLY A 54 -2.33 1.94 -10.00
N ASN A 55 -2.04 1.39 -11.19
CA ASN A 55 -0.71 0.85 -11.52
C ASN A 55 0.40 1.92 -11.50
N ALA A 56 0.08 3.21 -11.63
CA ALA A 56 1.08 4.26 -11.59
C ALA A 56 1.80 4.34 -10.22
N ILE A 57 1.22 3.76 -9.16
CA ILE A 57 1.90 3.72 -7.85
C ILE A 57 3.21 2.92 -7.89
N LEU A 58 3.35 1.97 -8.83
CA LEU A 58 4.52 1.11 -8.93
C LEU A 58 5.80 1.88 -9.28
N GLN A 59 5.69 3.06 -9.90
CA GLN A 59 6.84 3.91 -10.21
C GLN A 59 7.57 4.40 -8.95
N HIS A 60 6.90 4.38 -7.80
CA HIS A 60 7.44 4.81 -6.51
C HIS A 60 8.16 3.68 -5.75
N LEU A 61 8.28 2.49 -6.35
CA LEU A 61 8.94 1.32 -5.74
C LEU A 61 10.40 1.16 -6.13
N ASN A 62 11.00 2.12 -6.85
CA ASN A 62 12.37 1.99 -7.38
C ASN A 62 13.43 1.73 -6.31
N GLN A 63 13.22 2.21 -5.08
CA GLN A 63 14.12 2.02 -3.94
C GLN A 63 13.68 0.89 -3.00
N ILE A 64 12.57 0.22 -3.29
CA ILE A 64 11.98 -0.81 -2.43
C ILE A 64 12.33 -2.20 -2.97
N PRO A 65 12.93 -3.10 -2.17
CA PRO A 65 13.23 -4.45 -2.63
C PRO A 65 11.97 -5.20 -3.09
N THR A 66 12.05 -5.90 -4.22
CA THR A 66 10.92 -6.64 -4.82
C THR A 66 10.37 -7.75 -3.94
N HIS A 67 11.21 -8.29 -3.05
CA HIS A 67 10.84 -9.31 -2.07
C HIS A 67 10.34 -8.73 -0.73
N SER A 68 10.26 -7.40 -0.60
CA SER A 68 9.75 -6.77 0.62
C SER A 68 8.25 -7.05 0.83
N GLU A 69 7.84 -6.98 2.10
CA GLU A 69 6.43 -7.14 2.47
C GLU A 69 5.55 -6.07 1.82
N LEU A 70 6.02 -4.81 1.75
CA LEU A 70 5.32 -3.71 1.09
C LEU A 70 5.10 -4.02 -0.40
N HIS A 71 6.17 -4.38 -1.12
CA HIS A 71 6.09 -4.66 -2.55
C HIS A 71 5.10 -5.81 -2.83
N THR A 72 5.19 -6.88 -2.04
CA THR A 72 4.28 -8.04 -2.13
C THR A 72 2.82 -7.64 -1.88
N TYR A 73 2.56 -6.83 -0.85
CA TYR A 73 1.23 -6.37 -0.51
C TYR A 73 0.63 -5.48 -1.61
N LEU A 74 1.41 -4.54 -2.14
CA LEU A 74 0.95 -3.60 -3.17
C LEU A 74 0.55 -4.31 -4.47
N ILE A 75 1.37 -5.27 -4.91
CA ILE A 75 1.05 -6.09 -6.09
C ILE A 75 -0.24 -6.89 -5.88
N ARG A 76 -0.46 -7.42 -4.66
CA ARG A 76 -1.68 -8.17 -4.35
C ARG A 76 -2.93 -7.31 -4.46
N ILE A 77 -2.93 -6.11 -3.86
CA ILE A 77 -4.13 -5.26 -3.87
C ILE A 77 -4.45 -4.70 -5.26
N LEU A 78 -3.43 -4.42 -6.10
CA LEU A 78 -3.66 -3.98 -7.48
C LEU A 78 -4.29 -5.10 -8.32
N LYS A 79 -3.88 -6.35 -8.13
CA LYS A 79 -4.50 -7.51 -8.80
C LYS A 79 -5.96 -7.69 -8.39
N VAL A 80 -6.27 -7.60 -7.09
CA VAL A 80 -7.64 -7.70 -6.58
C VAL A 80 -8.50 -6.57 -7.11
N GLY A 81 -8.04 -5.32 -7.03
CA GLY A 81 -8.77 -4.17 -7.53
C GLY A 81 -9.02 -4.22 -9.05
N SER A 82 -8.07 -4.75 -9.82
CA SER A 82 -8.25 -4.99 -11.26
C SER A 82 -9.33 -6.02 -11.55
N LEU A 83 -9.39 -7.10 -10.76
CA LEU A 83 -10.43 -8.13 -10.89
C LEU A 83 -11.81 -7.59 -10.52
N ASP A 84 -11.91 -6.80 -9.45
CA ASP A 84 -13.15 -6.18 -9.02
C ASP A 84 -13.70 -5.21 -10.07
N ASN A 85 -12.84 -4.48 -10.78
CA ASN A 85 -13.25 -3.63 -11.88
C ASN A 85 -13.73 -4.45 -13.08
N PHE A 86 -13.00 -5.51 -13.46
CA PHE A 86 -13.41 -6.40 -14.54
C PHE A 86 -14.80 -7.02 -14.29
N ILE A 87 -15.09 -7.47 -13.06
CA ILE A 87 -16.40 -8.05 -12.71
C ILE A 87 -17.53 -7.02 -12.81
N LYS A 88 -17.27 -5.74 -12.54
CA LYS A 88 -18.28 -4.67 -12.65
C LYS A 88 -18.62 -4.31 -14.09
N ASP A 89 -17.74 -4.63 -15.04
CA ASP A 89 -17.90 -4.35 -16.47
C ASP A 89 -18.57 -5.52 -17.23
N LEU A 90 -18.91 -6.62 -16.54
CA LEU A 90 -19.69 -7.77 -17.04
C LEU A 90 -21.17 -7.63 -16.69
#